data_AF-A0A4R3MD08-F1
#
_entry.id   AF-A0A4R3MD08-F1
#
_cell.length_a   1.000
_cell.length_b   1.000
_cell.length_c   1.000
_cell.angle_alpha   90.00
_cell.angle_beta   90.00
_cell.angle_gamma   90.00
#
_symmetry.space_group_name_H-M   'P 1'
#
loop_
_entity.id
_entity.type
_entity.pdbx_description
1 polymer ?
#
loop_
_entity_poly.entity_id
_entity_poly.type
_entity_poly.pdbx_seq_one_letter_code
_entity_poly.pdbx_strand_id
1 'polypeptide(L)' 'MKTLGKRLGKFGLTLAEEKTKMIRFSRFEKEKNDTFDFLGFTFRWEKSRKGKDIITHKTSKKGFKRTIQKFKE' A
#
# COMPACT_ATOMS: atom_id res chain seq x y z
N MET A 1 -3.80 3.36 15.90
CA MET A 1 -2.65 2.53 16.31
C MET A 1 -2.74 2.01 17.74
N LYS A 2 -3.24 2.80 18.71
CA LYS A 2 -3.32 2.41 20.14
C LYS A 2 -4.01 1.06 20.43
N THR A 3 -4.97 0.62 19.61
CA THR A 3 -5.68 -0.67 19.78
C THR A 3 -4.98 -1.84 19.09
N LEU A 4 -4.36 -1.63 17.93
CA LEU A 4 -3.68 -2.68 17.16
C LEU A 4 -2.47 -3.23 17.93
N GLY A 5 -1.65 -2.35 18.52
CA GLY A 5 -0.51 -2.76 19.35
C GLY A 5 -0.93 -3.62 20.54
N LYS A 6 -1.99 -3.21 21.26
CA LYS A 6 -2.55 -4.00 22.37
C LYS A 6 -3.01 -5.40 21.94
N ARG A 7 -3.62 -5.51 20.75
CA ARG A 7 -4.09 -6.79 20.21
C ARG A 7 -2.93 -7.71 19.82
N LEU A 8 -1.90 -7.17 19.18
CA LEU A 8 -0.68 -7.92 18.86
C LEU A 8 0.04 -8.39 20.13
N GLY A 9 0.08 -7.55 21.16
CA GLY A 9 0.66 -7.91 22.47
C GLY A 9 -0.02 -9.10 23.14
N LYS A 10 -1.34 -9.32 22.92
CA LYS A 10 -2.04 -10.54 23.40
C LYS A 10 -1.42 -11.82 22.83
N PHE A 11 -0.80 -11.75 21.66
CA PHE A 11 -0.12 -12.86 21.00
C PHE A 11 1.41 -12.79 21.12
N GLY A 12 1.94 -11.94 22.01
CA GLY A 12 3.38 -11.76 22.19
C GLY A 12 4.08 -11.04 21.03
N LEU A 13 3.33 -10.30 20.19
CA LEU A 13 3.87 -9.58 19.04
C LEU A 13 3.95 -8.08 19.32
N THR A 14 5.03 -7.44 18.85
CA THR A 14 5.25 -5.98 18.94
C THR A 14 5.08 -5.33 17.58
N LEU A 15 4.46 -4.15 17.56
CA LEU A 15 4.29 -3.37 16.34
C LEU A 15 5.57 -2.61 15.99
N ALA A 16 6.05 -2.76 14.75
CA ALA A 16 7.16 -1.98 14.22
C ALA A 16 6.66 -0.59 13.77
N GLU A 17 6.87 0.44 14.58
CA GLU A 17 6.39 1.80 14.31
C GLU A 17 7.01 2.41 13.05
N GLU A 18 8.26 2.03 12.73
CA GLU A 18 8.99 2.54 11.57
C GLU A 18 8.47 2.00 10.23
N LYS A 19 7.82 0.82 10.25
CA LYS A 19 7.25 0.16 9.06
C LYS A 19 5.73 0.32 8.99
N THR A 20 5.09 0.71 10.08
CA THR A 20 3.64 0.81 10.17
C THR A 20 3.21 2.26 10.04
N LYS A 21 2.38 2.54 9.04
CA LYS A 21 1.73 3.84 8.89
C LYS A 21 0.23 3.69 8.68
N MET A 22 -0.52 4.68 9.15
CA MET A 22 -1.92 4.83 8.79
C MET A 22 -2.00 5.60 7.48
N ILE A 23 -2.72 5.05 6.50
CA ILE A 23 -2.93 5.67 5.20
C ILE A 23 -4.40 5.99 5.02
N ARG A 24 -4.69 7.06 4.29
CA ARG A 24 -6.06 7.36 3.87
C ARG A 24 -6.33 6.59 2.57
N PHE A 25 -7.34 5.73 2.58
CA PHE A 25 -7.70 4.92 1.42
C PHE A 25 -9.22 4.80 1.31
N SER A 26 -9.86 5.78 0.69
CA SER A 26 -11.32 5.94 0.64
C SER A 26 -11.80 6.26 -0.77
N ARG A 27 -12.97 5.74 -1.17
CA ARG A 27 -13.59 6.10 -2.44
C ARG A 27 -14.00 7.59 -2.52
N PHE A 28 -14.28 8.21 -1.37
CA PHE A 28 -14.92 9.53 -1.31
C PHE A 28 -13.94 10.71 -1.33
N GLU A 29 -12.74 10.55 -0.76
CA GLU A 29 -11.75 11.64 -0.64
C GLU A 29 -10.56 11.40 -1.56
N LYS A 30 -10.73 11.71 -2.86
CA LYS A 30 -9.78 11.32 -3.92
C LYS A 30 -8.41 11.99 -3.81
N GLU A 31 -8.39 13.29 -3.47
CA GLU A 31 -7.16 14.08 -3.42
C GLU A 31 -6.29 13.76 -2.21
N LYS A 32 -6.90 13.21 -1.16
CA LYS A 32 -6.21 12.83 0.09
C LYS A 32 -5.84 11.35 0.13
N ASN A 33 -6.15 10.58 -0.92
CA ASN A 33 -5.86 9.16 -0.94
C ASN A 33 -4.36 8.91 -1.12
N ASP A 34 -3.85 8.05 -0.24
CA ASP A 34 -2.51 7.51 -0.33
C ASP A 34 -2.47 6.24 -1.19
N THR A 35 -1.25 5.82 -1.50
CA THR A 35 -0.97 4.54 -2.15
C THR A 35 -0.15 3.64 -1.21
N PHE A 36 -0.28 2.33 -1.39
CA PHE A 36 0.51 1.36 -0.63
C PHE A 36 0.92 0.16 -1.48
N ASP A 37 2.04 -0.45 -1.13
CA ASP A 37 2.54 -1.64 -1.79
C ASP A 37 2.15 -2.89 -1.00
N PHE A 38 1.58 -3.89 -1.66
CA PHE A 38 1.27 -5.20 -1.10
C PHE A 38 1.47 -6.30 -2.14
N LEU A 39 2.13 -7.39 -1.75
CA LEU A 39 2.44 -8.54 -2.62
C LEU A 39 3.08 -8.19 -3.97
N GLY A 40 3.93 -7.16 -4.00
CA GLY A 40 4.61 -6.71 -5.23
C GLY A 40 3.80 -5.77 -6.13
N PHE A 41 2.62 -5.34 -5.70
CA PHE A 41 1.78 -4.38 -6.41
C PHE A 41 1.53 -3.11 -5.60
N THR A 42 1.49 -1.96 -6.26
CA THR A 42 1.03 -0.69 -5.73
C THR A 42 -0.47 -0.56 -5.93
N PHE A 43 -1.21 -0.43 -4.83
CA PHE A 43 -2.65 -0.22 -4.78
C PHE A 43 -2.95 1.28 -4.75
N ARG A 44 -3.86 1.73 -5.62
CA ARG A 44 -4.29 3.14 -5.67
C ARG A 44 -5.71 3.28 -6.18
N TRP A 45 -6.32 4.43 -5.89
CA TRP A 45 -7.59 4.83 -6.49
C TRP A 45 -7.36 5.49 -7.84
N GLU A 46 -8.12 5.07 -8.85
CA GLU A 46 -8.13 5.68 -10.18
C GLU A 46 -9.54 5.79 -10.73
N LYS A 47 -9.74 6.70 -11.69
CA LYS A 47 -10.93 6.70 -12.52
C LYS A 47 -10.77 5.64 -13.61
N SER A 48 -11.75 4.75 -13.70
CA SER A 48 -11.88 3.82 -14.82
C SER A 48 -12.12 4.58 -16.13
N ARG A 49 -11.95 3.90 -17.26
CA ARG A 49 -12.27 4.44 -18.60
C ARG A 49 -13.73 4.88 -18.74
N LYS A 50 -14.63 4.33 -17.90
CA LYS A 50 -16.06 4.69 -17.83
C LYS A 50 -16.38 5.71 -16.72
N GLY A 51 -15.37 6.37 -16.15
CA GLY A 51 -15.53 7.43 -15.15
C GLY A 51 -15.81 6.99 -13.71
N LYS A 52 -15.99 5.69 -13.45
CA LYS A 52 -16.20 5.14 -12.10
C LYS A 52 -14.89 5.04 -11.32
N ASP A 53 -14.94 5.33 -10.01
CA ASP A 53 -13.79 5.16 -9.12
C ASP A 53 -13.57 3.69 -8.76
N ILE A 54 -12.38 3.21 -9.12
CA ILE A 54 -11.96 1.83 -8.93
C ILE A 54 -10.60 1.79 -8.24
N ILE A 55 -10.35 0.69 -7.53
CA ILE A 55 -9.01 0.37 -7.05
C ILE A 55 -8.27 -0.30 -8.19
N THR A 56 -7.07 0.18 -8.49
CA THR A 56 -6.18 -0.40 -9.49
C THR A 56 -4.90 -0.89 -8.83
N HIS A 57 -4.24 -1.82 -9.52
CA HIS A 57 -2.96 -2.40 -9.11
C HIS A 57 -1.95 -2.16 -10.23
N LYS A 58 -0.76 -1.68 -9.88
CA LYS A 58 0.39 -1.59 -10.79
C LYS A 58 1.56 -2.33 -10.18
N THR A 59 2.44 -2.91 -10.99
CA THR A 59 3.68 -3.51 -10.47
C THR A 59 4.44 -2.50 -9.60
N SER A 60 4.84 -2.91 -8.39
CA SER A 60 5.58 -2.03 -7.49
C SER A 60 6.86 -1.57 -8.20
N LYS A 61 7.06 -0.25 -8.22
CA LYS A 61 8.24 0.37 -8.84
C LYS A 61 9.54 -0.19 -8.25
N LYS A 62 9.55 -0.57 -6.98
CA LYS A 62 10.72 -1.15 -6.30
C LYS A 62 11.10 -2.50 -6.91
N GLY A 63 10.12 -3.40 -7.04
CA GLY A 63 10.32 -4.72 -7.66
C GLY A 63 10.73 -4.60 -9.13
N PHE A 64 10.04 -3.73 -9.89
CA PHE A 64 10.32 -3.51 -11.30
C PHE A 64 11.74 -2.98 -11.56
N LYS A 65 12.17 -1.95 -10.82
CA LYS A 65 13.53 -1.41 -10.92
C LYS A 65 14.60 -2.46 -10.61
N ARG A 66 14.38 -3.26 -9.55
CA ARG A 66 15.30 -4.35 -9.17
C ARG A 66 15.44 -5.36 -10.31
N THR A 67 14.34 -5.77 -10.93
CA THR A 67 14.36 -6.72 -12.04
C THR A 67 15.10 -6.14 -13.25
N ILE A 68 14.79 -4.91 -13.67
CA ILE A 68 15.51 -4.28 -14.79
C ILE A 68 17.01 -4.21 -14.54
N GLN A 69 17.45 -3.87 -13.33
CA GLN A 69 18.87 -3.80 -13.01
C GLN A 69 19.56 -5.16 -13.15
N LYS A 70 18.90 -6.24 -12.69
CA LYS A 70 19.41 -7.62 -12.84
C LYS A 70 19.50 -8.11 -14.29
N PHE A 71 18.67 -7.58 -15.19
CA PHE A 71 18.73 -7.92 -16.62
C PHE A 71 19.83 -7.16 -17.38
N LYS A 72 20.44 -6.14 -16.77
CA LYS A 72 21.52 -5.36 -17.37
C LYS A 72 22.92 -5.87 -16.99
N GLU A 73 23.01 -6.71 -15.97
CA GLU A 73 24.19 -7.54 -15.67
C GLU A 73 24.20 -8.77 -16.58
#